data_AF-A0A4Y2CM89-F1
#
_entry.id   AF-A0A4Y2CM89-F1
#
_cell.length_a   1.000
_cell.length_b   1.000
_cell.length_c   1.000
_cell.angle_alpha   90.00
_cell.angle_beta   90.00
_cell.angle_gamma   90.00
#
_symmetry.space_group_name_H-M   'P 1'
#
loop_
_entity.id
_entity.type
_entity.pdbx_description
1 polymer ?
#
loop_
_entity_poly.entity_id
_entity_poly.type
_entity_poly.pdbx_seq_one_letter_code
_entity_poly.pdbx_strand_id
1 'polypeptide(L)'
;MPSLKTMYLTLGRDVRAAYLNFKTRSFLKKCHISDRTLIDNFRLTVEKHKHRTCFIFEDEKWTYQMVDGLSNKVANYFASSGYSKGDEVALMLDNCPEYACIWLGLAKIGVVTALINTNVKKDSLWHSVNCIDVKGIIFGRNFSETVKEAAPFFNNYDSMEFFCFTQTGAPTDEAISFAAKSLNDFLDEASSSPIDPQKYKVHFQGNFSCFFCSFSGLRI
;
A
#
# COMPACT_ATOMS: atom_id res chain seq x y z
N MET A 1 19.92 -0.92 42.72
CA MET A 1 20.16 0.39 42.08
C MET A 1 21.26 0.24 41.05
N PRO A 2 21.11 0.74 39.81
CA PRO A 2 22.18 0.70 38.84
C PRO A 2 23.38 1.50 39.37
N SER A 3 24.60 0.99 39.16
CA SER A 3 25.81 1.66 39.63
C SER A 3 26.00 3.01 38.92
N LEU A 4 26.61 3.99 39.59
CA LEU A 4 26.97 5.29 38.99
C LEU A 4 27.77 5.14 37.69
N LYS A 5 28.62 4.11 37.62
CA LYS A 5 29.40 3.74 36.42
C LYS A 5 28.49 3.29 35.27
N THR A 6 27.45 2.52 35.56
CA THR A 6 26.45 2.10 34.56
C THR A 6 25.68 3.32 34.02
N MET A 7 25.28 4.24 34.90
CA MET A 7 24.53 5.44 34.52
C MET A 7 25.33 6.39 33.63
N TYR A 8 26.63 6.57 33.91
CA TYR A 8 27.54 7.36 33.07
C TYR A 8 27.75 6.72 31.69
N LEU A 9 27.92 5.40 31.63
CA LEU A 9 28.12 4.66 30.38
C LEU A 9 26.87 4.66 29.48
N THR A 10 25.66 4.70 30.04
CA THR A 10 24.42 4.73 29.25
C THR A 10 23.92 6.14 28.92
N LEU A 11 24.44 7.18 29.60
CA LEU A 11 23.96 8.57 29.46
C LEU A 11 23.94 9.05 28.01
N GLY A 12 25.01 8.79 27.24
CA GLY A 12 25.08 9.21 25.83
C GLY A 12 24.01 8.54 24.95
N ARG A 13 23.73 7.26 25.19
CA ARG A 13 22.65 6.51 24.51
C ARG A 13 21.29 7.07 24.92
N ASP A 14 21.10 7.31 26.21
CA ASP A 14 19.81 7.74 26.77
C ASP A 14 19.48 9.19 26.35
N VAL A 15 20.48 10.07 26.26
CA VAL A 15 20.35 11.43 25.69
C VAL A 15 20.02 11.38 24.20
N ARG A 16 20.71 10.51 23.43
CA ARG A 16 20.38 10.32 22.00
C ARG A 16 18.97 9.77 21.84
N ALA A 17 18.56 8.81 22.65
CA ALA A 17 17.20 8.27 22.65
C ALA A 17 16.17 9.33 23.02
N ALA A 18 16.44 10.17 24.02
CA ALA A 18 15.57 11.28 24.41
C ALA A 18 15.43 12.32 23.29
N TYR A 19 16.54 12.69 22.64
CA TYR A 19 16.54 13.59 21.49
C TYR A 19 15.75 13.02 20.31
N LEU A 20 15.98 11.76 19.94
CA LEU A 20 15.24 11.09 18.87
C LEU A 20 13.74 11.00 19.20
N ASN A 21 13.40 10.64 20.44
CA ASN A 21 12.01 10.62 20.90
C ASN A 21 11.37 12.02 20.81
N PHE A 22 12.07 13.07 21.25
CA PHE A 22 11.58 14.44 21.16
C PHE A 22 11.38 14.88 19.70
N LYS A 23 12.34 14.59 18.82
CA LYS A 23 12.28 14.91 17.39
C LYS A 23 11.13 14.17 16.71
N THR A 24 10.98 12.88 16.98
CA THR A 24 9.86 12.06 16.48
C THR A 24 8.54 12.62 17.00
N ARG A 25 8.37 12.81 18.31
CA ARG A 25 7.14 13.40 18.88
C ARG A 25 6.80 14.76 18.30
N SER A 26 7.79 15.63 18.09
CA SER A 26 7.58 16.95 17.50
C SER A 26 7.14 16.86 16.04
N PHE A 27 7.73 15.95 15.26
CA PHE A 27 7.31 15.65 13.89
C PHE A 27 5.87 15.11 13.83
N LEU A 28 5.57 14.11 14.66
CA LEU A 28 4.23 13.51 14.76
C LEU A 28 3.18 14.56 15.17
N LYS A 29 3.49 15.41 16.16
CA LYS A 29 2.63 16.53 16.57
C LYS A 29 2.40 17.52 15.42
N LYS A 30 3.42 17.81 14.62
CA LYS A 30 3.30 18.67 13.43
C LYS A 30 2.42 18.02 12.35
N CYS A 31 2.56 16.72 12.11
CA CYS A 31 1.66 15.96 11.23
C CYS A 31 0.22 16.02 11.74
N HIS A 32 -0.01 15.81 13.04
CA HIS A 32 -1.34 15.91 13.66
C HIS A 32 -1.98 17.29 13.46
N ILE A 33 -1.22 18.35 13.72
CA ILE A 33 -1.74 19.73 13.64
C ILE A 33 -2.01 20.13 12.19
N SER A 34 -1.25 19.58 11.25
CA SER A 34 -1.40 19.92 9.83
C SER A 34 -2.48 19.12 9.10
N ASP A 35 -3.08 18.09 9.72
CA ASP A 35 -4.07 17.18 9.12
C ASP A 35 -3.65 16.71 7.70
N ARG A 36 -2.33 16.47 7.55
CA ARG A 36 -1.73 16.01 6.29
C ARG A 36 -1.58 14.50 6.31
N THR A 37 -2.15 13.86 5.30
CA THR A 37 -2.01 12.42 5.07
C THR A 37 -0.67 12.08 4.43
N LEU A 38 -0.34 10.78 4.34
CA LEU A 38 0.78 10.29 3.54
C LEU A 38 0.67 10.80 2.09
N ILE A 39 -0.54 10.77 1.53
CA ILE A 39 -0.82 11.16 0.15
C ILE A 39 -0.63 12.66 -0.06
N ASP A 40 -1.01 13.50 0.91
CA ASP A 40 -0.72 14.93 0.84
C ASP A 40 0.79 15.21 0.79
N ASN A 41 1.57 14.51 1.62
CA ASN A 41 3.02 14.67 1.63
C ASN A 41 3.66 14.12 0.35
N PHE A 42 3.17 13.00 -0.18
CA PHE A 42 3.61 12.47 -1.47
C PHE A 42 3.34 13.47 -2.59
N ARG A 43 2.12 14.02 -2.70
CA ARG A 43 1.76 15.01 -3.72
C ARG A 43 2.65 16.26 -3.67
N LEU A 44 2.87 16.82 -2.47
CA LEU A 44 3.78 17.97 -2.29
C LEU A 44 5.22 17.63 -2.68
N THR A 45 5.65 16.39 -2.44
CA THR A 45 6.98 15.91 -2.82
C THR A 45 7.09 15.79 -4.34
N VAL A 46 6.06 15.24 -5.00
CA VAL A 46 5.98 15.15 -6.46
C VAL A 46 6.04 16.54 -7.08
N GLU A 47 5.24 17.49 -6.60
CA GLU A 47 5.24 18.88 -7.10
C GLU A 47 6.63 19.52 -7.06
N LYS A 48 7.38 19.28 -5.98
CA LYS A 48 8.73 19.83 -5.76
C LYS A 48 9.83 19.09 -6.53
N HIS A 49 9.65 17.80 -6.78
CA HIS A 49 10.72 16.89 -7.23
C HIS A 49 10.33 16.00 -8.42
N LYS A 50 9.43 16.49 -9.30
CA LYS A 50 8.88 15.75 -10.46
C LYS A 50 9.88 14.88 -11.21
N HIS A 51 11.02 15.45 -11.60
CA HIS A 51 12.03 14.80 -12.43
C HIS A 51 13.13 14.07 -11.63
N ARG A 52 13.06 14.06 -10.29
CA ARG A 52 14.01 13.28 -9.49
C ARG A 52 13.60 11.80 -9.49
N THR A 53 14.61 10.94 -9.46
CA THR A 53 14.42 9.50 -9.26
C THR A 53 13.76 9.24 -7.91
N CYS A 54 12.68 8.48 -7.93
CA CYS A 54 11.93 7.98 -6.80
C CYS A 54 12.31 6.52 -6.51
N PHE A 55 12.27 5.65 -7.52
CA PHE A 55 12.73 4.26 -7.43
C PHE A 55 13.82 3.95 -8.45
N ILE A 56 14.69 3.01 -8.09
CA ILE A 56 15.61 2.35 -9.01
C ILE A 56 15.23 0.88 -8.95
N PHE A 57 14.87 0.31 -10.09
CA PHE A 57 14.46 -1.08 -10.20
C PHE A 57 15.16 -1.68 -11.41
N GLU A 58 15.96 -2.72 -11.17
CA GLU A 58 16.87 -3.27 -12.17
C GLU A 58 17.71 -2.15 -12.82
N ASP A 59 17.69 -2.03 -14.14
CA ASP A 59 18.39 -0.99 -14.89
C ASP A 59 17.54 0.27 -15.14
N GLU A 60 16.31 0.31 -14.61
CA GLU A 60 15.37 1.40 -14.82
C GLU A 60 15.31 2.41 -13.66
N LYS A 61 15.10 3.68 -14.02
CA LYS A 61 14.90 4.77 -13.07
C LYS A 61 13.48 5.31 -13.19
N TRP A 62 12.75 5.22 -12.08
CA TRP A 62 11.39 5.72 -11.98
C TRP A 62 11.40 7.10 -11.34
N THR A 63 10.90 8.11 -12.04
CA THR A 63 10.80 9.48 -11.49
C THR A 63 9.54 9.65 -10.64
N TYR A 64 9.51 10.66 -9.76
CA TYR A 64 8.31 10.99 -8.99
C TYR A 64 7.09 11.25 -9.89
N GLN A 65 7.29 11.85 -11.06
CA GLN A 65 6.21 12.07 -12.03
C GLN A 65 5.64 10.77 -12.60
N MET A 66 6.50 9.77 -12.87
CA MET A 66 6.05 8.45 -13.37
C MET A 66 5.23 7.71 -12.31
N VAL A 67 5.71 7.71 -11.06
CA VAL A 67 5.01 7.10 -9.92
C VAL A 67 3.67 7.81 -9.67
N ASP A 68 3.64 9.15 -9.74
CA ASP A 68 2.40 9.90 -9.58
C ASP A 68 1.40 9.63 -10.72
N GLY A 69 1.89 9.56 -11.96
CA GLY A 69 1.07 9.26 -13.13
C GLY A 69 0.40 7.88 -13.04
N LEU A 70 1.17 6.83 -12.72
CA LEU A 70 0.62 5.47 -12.59
C LEU A 70 -0.31 5.36 -11.38
N SER A 71 0.05 5.96 -10.24
CA SER A 71 -0.84 5.97 -9.07
C SER A 71 -2.13 6.75 -9.33
N ASN A 72 -2.11 7.83 -10.14
CA ASN A 72 -3.34 8.52 -10.55
C ASN A 72 -4.22 7.65 -11.46
N LYS A 73 -3.62 6.88 -12.39
CA LYS A 73 -4.36 5.93 -13.24
C LYS A 73 -5.11 4.90 -12.39
N VAL A 74 -4.40 4.27 -11.45
CA VAL A 74 -4.99 3.32 -10.49
C VAL A 74 -6.13 3.99 -9.73
N ALA A 75 -5.86 5.15 -9.14
CA ALA A 75 -6.86 5.86 -8.35
C ALA A 75 -8.12 6.18 -9.17
N ASN A 76 -7.98 6.63 -10.42
CA ASN A 76 -9.11 7.03 -11.27
C ASN A 76 -9.94 5.82 -11.66
N TYR A 77 -9.31 4.70 -12.01
CA TYR A 77 -10.00 3.47 -12.35
C TYR A 77 -10.79 2.90 -11.16
N PHE A 78 -10.16 2.78 -9.99
CA PHE A 78 -10.85 2.21 -8.82
C PHE A 78 -11.98 3.15 -8.34
N ALA A 79 -11.78 4.47 -8.40
CA ALA A 79 -12.84 5.43 -8.11
C ALA A 79 -14.04 5.32 -9.08
N SER A 80 -13.80 5.16 -10.39
CA SER A 80 -14.89 5.00 -11.37
C SER A 80 -15.57 3.64 -11.27
N SER A 81 -14.84 2.62 -10.80
CA SER A 81 -15.36 1.26 -10.56
C SER A 81 -16.16 1.14 -9.25
N GLY A 82 -16.36 2.24 -8.52
CA GLY A 82 -17.19 2.26 -7.31
C GLY A 82 -16.46 1.88 -6.02
N TYR A 83 -15.13 1.89 -6.02
CA TYR A 83 -14.35 1.82 -4.79
C TYR A 83 -14.36 3.17 -4.07
N SER A 84 -14.52 3.10 -2.77
CA SER A 84 -14.70 4.28 -1.93
C SER A 84 -13.88 4.18 -0.65
N LYS A 85 -13.87 5.28 0.11
CA LYS A 85 -13.12 5.36 1.36
C LYS A 85 -13.61 4.31 2.35
N GLY A 86 -12.68 3.54 2.90
CA GLY A 86 -12.96 2.47 3.85
C GLY A 86 -13.14 1.09 3.22
N ASP A 87 -13.28 1.01 1.89
CA ASP A 87 -13.20 -0.29 1.21
C ASP A 87 -11.78 -0.87 1.37
N GLU A 88 -11.69 -2.19 1.46
CA GLU A 88 -10.43 -2.92 1.62
C GLU A 88 -10.09 -3.70 0.35
N VAL A 89 -8.83 -3.63 -0.08
CA VAL A 89 -8.31 -4.36 -1.24
C VAL A 89 -7.04 -5.10 -0.88
N ALA A 90 -7.00 -6.40 -1.14
CA ALA A 90 -5.80 -7.21 -0.99
C ALA A 90 -4.82 -6.96 -2.15
N LEU A 91 -3.53 -6.85 -1.85
CA LEU A 91 -2.46 -6.64 -2.83
C LEU A 91 -1.37 -7.70 -2.66
N MET A 92 -1.22 -8.57 -3.65
CA MET A 92 -0.23 -9.66 -3.69
C MET A 92 0.59 -9.58 -4.99
N LEU A 93 1.67 -8.83 -4.96
CA LEU A 93 2.52 -8.55 -6.11
C LEU A 93 3.98 -8.82 -5.79
N ASP A 94 4.76 -9.10 -6.81
CA ASP A 94 6.22 -9.14 -6.70
C ASP A 94 6.79 -7.79 -6.28
N ASN A 95 8.04 -7.78 -5.83
CA ASN A 95 8.73 -6.55 -5.42
C ASN A 95 9.10 -5.72 -6.66
N CYS A 96 8.14 -4.96 -7.17
CA CYS A 96 8.28 -4.09 -8.34
C CYS A 96 7.81 -2.64 -8.04
N PRO A 97 8.22 -1.64 -8.84
CA PRO A 97 7.77 -0.24 -8.66
C PRO A 97 6.26 -0.09 -8.73
N GLU A 98 5.58 -0.91 -9.53
CA GLU A 98 4.13 -0.88 -9.71
C GLU A 98 3.40 -1.27 -8.42
N TYR A 99 4.00 -2.09 -7.56
CA TYR A 99 3.49 -2.38 -6.22
C TYR A 99 3.21 -1.09 -5.44
N ALA A 100 4.22 -0.21 -5.38
CA ALA A 100 4.11 1.06 -4.68
C ALA A 100 3.12 2.01 -5.38
N CYS A 101 3.07 1.99 -6.72
CA CYS A 101 2.16 2.83 -7.48
C CYS A 101 0.69 2.44 -7.27
N ILE A 102 0.39 1.14 -7.26
CA ILE A 102 -0.96 0.60 -7.02
C ILE A 102 -1.40 0.94 -5.60
N TRP A 103 -0.54 0.68 -4.61
CA TRP A 103 -0.81 1.05 -3.23
C TRP A 103 -1.08 2.55 -3.05
N LEU A 104 -0.24 3.42 -3.63
CA LEU A 104 -0.44 4.87 -3.60
C LEU A 104 -1.74 5.29 -4.30
N GLY A 105 -2.12 4.63 -5.37
CA GLY A 105 -3.36 4.90 -6.10
C GLY A 105 -4.61 4.57 -5.29
N LEU A 106 -4.65 3.40 -4.65
CA LEU A 106 -5.74 3.02 -3.75
C LEU A 106 -5.80 3.98 -2.53
N ALA A 107 -4.65 4.30 -1.96
CA ALA A 107 -4.59 5.23 -0.84
C ALA A 107 -5.05 6.66 -1.21
N LYS A 108 -4.87 7.10 -2.47
CA LYS A 108 -5.39 8.40 -2.97
C LYS A 108 -6.91 8.52 -2.90
N ILE A 109 -7.64 7.40 -2.97
CA ILE A 109 -9.11 7.36 -2.87
C ILE A 109 -9.60 6.93 -1.48
N GLY A 110 -8.68 6.74 -0.53
CA GLY A 110 -9.00 6.32 0.84
C GLY A 110 -9.34 4.84 0.97
N VAL A 111 -9.02 4.02 -0.03
CA VAL A 111 -9.11 2.55 0.05
C VAL A 111 -7.95 2.04 0.89
N VAL A 112 -8.25 1.12 1.82
CA VAL A 112 -7.26 0.47 2.67
C VAL A 112 -6.70 -0.73 1.92
N THR A 113 -5.37 -0.82 1.84
CA THR A 113 -4.73 -1.92 1.12
C THR A 113 -4.14 -2.93 2.11
N ALA A 114 -4.58 -4.19 2.02
CA ALA A 114 -3.98 -5.30 2.73
C ALA A 114 -2.79 -5.83 1.93
N LEU A 115 -1.58 -5.54 2.40
CA LEU A 115 -0.32 -5.92 1.74
C LEU A 115 0.01 -7.38 2.06
N ILE A 116 -0.24 -8.28 1.12
CA ILE A 116 -0.03 -9.72 1.28
C ILE A 116 1.37 -10.10 0.81
N ASN A 117 2.09 -10.84 1.65
CA ASN A 117 3.42 -11.34 1.33
C ASN A 117 3.32 -12.48 0.30
N THR A 118 4.14 -12.42 -0.75
CA THR A 118 4.18 -13.39 -1.86
C THR A 118 4.61 -14.80 -1.45
N ASN A 119 5.27 -14.96 -0.31
CA ASN A 119 5.65 -16.27 0.23
C ASN A 119 4.47 -17.03 0.87
N VAL A 120 3.34 -16.36 1.09
CA VAL A 120 2.16 -16.94 1.72
C VAL A 120 1.45 -17.84 0.69
N LYS A 121 1.25 -19.11 1.05
CA LYS A 121 0.60 -20.10 0.19
C LYS A 121 -0.62 -20.70 0.89
N LYS A 122 -1.59 -21.14 0.08
CA LYS A 122 -2.75 -21.96 0.46
C LYS A 122 -3.41 -21.48 1.76
N ASP A 123 -3.19 -22.20 2.85
CA ASP A 123 -3.92 -22.05 4.09
C ASP A 123 -3.73 -20.68 4.74
N SER A 124 -2.50 -20.18 4.68
CA SER A 124 -2.17 -18.87 5.25
C SER A 124 -2.73 -17.72 4.40
N LEU A 125 -2.96 -17.94 3.10
CA LEU A 125 -3.49 -16.89 2.22
C LEU A 125 -4.97 -16.67 2.49
N TRP A 126 -5.79 -17.74 2.50
CA TRP A 126 -7.21 -17.60 2.80
C TRP A 126 -7.43 -17.08 4.20
N HIS A 127 -6.64 -17.51 5.19
CA HIS A 127 -6.79 -17.00 6.55
C HIS A 127 -6.49 -15.50 6.63
N SER A 128 -5.44 -15.04 5.94
CA SER A 128 -5.08 -13.62 5.91
C SER A 128 -6.15 -12.77 5.22
N VAL A 129 -6.71 -13.28 4.12
CA VAL A 129 -7.78 -12.62 3.35
C VAL A 129 -9.07 -12.56 4.17
N ASN A 130 -9.45 -13.64 4.85
CA ASN A 130 -10.69 -13.71 5.64
C ASN A 130 -10.64 -12.93 6.96
N CYS A 131 -9.46 -12.49 7.41
CA CYS A 131 -9.33 -11.59 8.54
C CYS A 131 -9.78 -10.15 8.23
N ILE A 132 -10.03 -9.84 6.95
CA ILE A 132 -10.23 -8.49 6.40
C ILE A 132 -11.46 -8.54 5.48
N ASP A 133 -12.27 -7.48 5.43
CA ASP A 133 -13.49 -7.44 4.60
C ASP A 133 -13.15 -6.94 3.20
N VAL A 134 -12.39 -7.74 2.47
CA VAL A 134 -11.85 -7.34 1.16
C VAL A 134 -12.94 -7.33 0.08
N LYS A 135 -13.05 -6.20 -0.62
CA LYS A 135 -13.92 -6.02 -1.79
C LYS A 135 -13.25 -6.48 -3.09
N GLY A 136 -11.92 -6.56 -3.11
CA GLY A 136 -11.17 -7.10 -4.24
C GLY A 136 -9.76 -7.52 -3.89
N ILE A 137 -9.15 -8.30 -4.79
CA ILE A 137 -7.75 -8.72 -4.72
C ILE A 137 -7.05 -8.39 -6.02
N ILE A 138 -5.91 -7.73 -5.89
CA ILE A 138 -4.97 -7.47 -6.97
C ILE A 138 -3.81 -8.42 -6.77
N PHE A 139 -3.53 -9.25 -7.77
CA PHE A 139 -2.43 -10.19 -7.72
C PHE A 139 -1.59 -10.17 -9.00
N GLY A 140 -0.29 -10.42 -8.83
CA GLY A 140 0.61 -10.62 -9.97
C GLY A 140 0.32 -11.92 -10.69
N ARG A 141 0.56 -11.96 -12.00
CA ARG A 141 0.35 -13.16 -12.84
C ARG A 141 0.96 -14.44 -12.25
N ASN A 142 2.15 -14.32 -11.64
CA ASN A 142 2.88 -15.41 -10.98
C ASN A 142 2.11 -16.07 -9.82
N PHE A 143 1.12 -15.39 -9.25
CA PHE A 143 0.33 -15.86 -8.11
C PHE A 143 -1.08 -16.33 -8.51
N SER A 144 -1.40 -16.35 -9.80
CA SER A 144 -2.72 -16.73 -10.32
C SER A 144 -3.20 -18.09 -9.80
N GLU A 145 -2.37 -19.13 -9.87
CA GLU A 145 -2.73 -20.47 -9.37
C GLU A 145 -2.87 -20.49 -7.84
N THR A 146 -2.03 -19.76 -7.10
CA THR A 146 -2.14 -19.69 -5.63
C THR A 146 -3.43 -19.01 -5.20
N VAL A 147 -3.81 -17.92 -5.88
CA VAL A 147 -5.07 -17.22 -5.63
C VAL A 147 -6.25 -18.11 -6.04
N LYS A 148 -6.19 -18.80 -7.18
CA LYS A 148 -7.23 -19.72 -7.64
C LYS A 148 -7.48 -20.88 -6.67
N GLU A 149 -6.43 -21.44 -6.08
CA GLU A 149 -6.54 -22.49 -5.07
C GLU A 149 -7.18 -21.98 -3.77
N ALA A 150 -6.88 -20.73 -3.37
CA ALA A 150 -7.39 -20.14 -2.14
C ALA A 150 -8.79 -19.50 -2.29
N ALA A 151 -9.14 -19.06 -3.49
CA ALA A 151 -10.37 -18.32 -3.81
C ALA A 151 -11.66 -18.97 -3.26
N PRO A 152 -11.87 -20.29 -3.43
CA PRO A 152 -13.07 -20.96 -2.94
C PRO A 152 -13.28 -20.89 -1.42
N PHE A 153 -12.23 -20.54 -0.67
CA PHE A 153 -12.27 -20.43 0.79
C PHE A 153 -12.44 -18.99 1.28
N PHE A 154 -12.56 -18.02 0.38
CA PHE A 154 -12.78 -16.62 0.76
C PHE A 154 -14.24 -16.40 1.17
N ASN A 155 -14.46 -15.77 2.32
CA ASN A 155 -15.80 -15.52 2.86
C ASN A 155 -16.70 -14.72 1.88
N ASN A 156 -16.10 -13.81 1.11
CA ASN A 156 -16.79 -12.90 0.20
C ASN A 156 -16.62 -13.27 -1.28
N TYR A 157 -16.27 -14.53 -1.59
CA TYR A 157 -15.89 -14.97 -2.93
C TYR A 157 -16.84 -14.49 -4.05
N ASP A 158 -18.16 -14.60 -3.86
CA ASP A 158 -19.17 -14.25 -4.88
C ASP A 158 -19.26 -12.75 -5.18
N SER A 159 -18.89 -11.90 -4.23
CA SER A 159 -18.93 -10.44 -4.35
C SER A 159 -17.58 -9.80 -4.66
N MET A 160 -16.51 -10.59 -4.58
CA MET A 160 -15.14 -10.11 -4.65
C MET A 160 -14.68 -9.94 -6.09
N GLU A 161 -14.03 -8.82 -6.38
CA GLU A 161 -13.41 -8.61 -7.69
C GLU A 161 -11.96 -9.09 -7.71
N PHE A 162 -11.58 -9.76 -8.79
CA PHE A 162 -10.24 -10.29 -8.99
C PHE A 162 -9.53 -9.54 -10.11
N PHE A 163 -8.36 -8.98 -9.82
CA PHE A 163 -7.54 -8.22 -10.76
C PHE A 163 -6.18 -8.89 -10.93
N CYS A 164 -5.85 -9.26 -12.16
CA CYS A 164 -4.55 -9.79 -12.52
C CYS A 164 -3.68 -8.66 -13.09
N PHE A 165 -2.51 -8.46 -12.50
CA PHE A 165 -1.51 -7.52 -13.00
C PHE A 165 -0.34 -8.28 -13.62
N THR A 166 0.00 -7.91 -14.85
CA THR A 166 1.18 -8.42 -15.55
C THR A 166 2.26 -7.35 -15.51
N GLN A 167 3.41 -7.67 -14.93
CA GLN A 167 4.55 -6.77 -14.91
C GLN A 167 5.09 -6.59 -16.34
N THR A 168 5.51 -5.37 -16.66
CA THR A 168 6.14 -5.03 -17.93
C THR A 168 7.39 -5.91 -18.14
N GLY A 169 7.44 -6.69 -19.21
CA GLY A 169 8.55 -7.60 -19.53
C GLY A 169 8.37 -9.07 -19.10
N ALA A 170 7.27 -9.42 -18.42
CA ALA A 170 6.96 -10.81 -18.09
C ALA A 170 6.40 -11.58 -19.32
N PRO A 171 6.77 -12.86 -19.52
CA PRO A 171 6.23 -13.67 -20.62
C PRO A 171 4.70 -13.74 -20.55
N THR A 172 4.04 -13.42 -21.68
CA THR A 172 2.57 -13.30 -21.77
C THR A 172 1.90 -14.59 -22.27
N ASP A 173 2.68 -15.64 -22.55
CA ASP A 173 2.25 -16.81 -23.32
C ASP A 173 1.34 -17.81 -22.57
N GLU A 174 1.22 -17.73 -21.24
CA GLU A 174 0.39 -18.65 -20.46
C GLU A 174 -1.01 -18.08 -20.20
N ALA A 175 -2.07 -18.73 -20.67
CA ALA A 175 -3.44 -18.28 -20.47
C ALA A 175 -3.78 -18.13 -18.97
N ILE A 176 -4.37 -17.00 -18.58
CA ILE A 176 -4.88 -16.80 -17.21
C ILE A 176 -6.01 -17.81 -17.01
N SER A 177 -5.79 -18.79 -16.13
CA SER A 177 -6.68 -19.94 -15.94
C SER A 177 -7.91 -19.65 -15.06
N PHE A 178 -8.14 -18.37 -14.75
CA PHE A 178 -9.05 -17.89 -13.72
C PHE A 178 -9.77 -16.62 -14.19
N ALA A 179 -11.03 -16.42 -13.79
CA ALA A 179 -11.87 -15.29 -14.21
C ALA A 179 -11.46 -13.97 -13.51
N ALA A 180 -10.19 -13.57 -13.67
CA ALA A 180 -9.69 -12.28 -13.22
C ALA A 180 -9.68 -11.28 -14.37
N LYS A 181 -10.01 -10.03 -14.05
CA LYS A 181 -9.94 -8.91 -15.00
C LYS A 181 -8.48 -8.47 -15.15
N SER A 182 -8.05 -8.14 -16.37
CA SER A 182 -6.71 -7.59 -16.62
C SER A 182 -6.62 -6.18 -16.06
N LEU A 183 -5.78 -5.96 -15.05
CA LEU A 183 -5.58 -4.62 -14.49
C LEU A 183 -4.86 -3.70 -15.47
N ASN A 184 -3.93 -4.23 -16.26
CA ASN A 184 -3.15 -3.46 -17.23
C ASN A 184 -4.04 -2.73 -18.24
N ASP A 185 -5.02 -3.45 -18.81
CA ASP A 185 -5.94 -2.91 -19.83
C ASP A 185 -6.71 -1.70 -19.27
N PHE A 186 -7.19 -1.80 -18.04
CA PHE A 186 -7.89 -0.70 -17.38
C PHE A 186 -6.97 0.48 -17.03
N LEU A 187 -5.72 0.20 -16.65
CA LEU A 187 -4.74 1.25 -16.35
C LEU A 187 -4.31 1.99 -17.63
N ASP A 188 -4.30 1.33 -18.78
CA ASP A 188 -3.99 1.96 -20.07
C ASP A 188 -5.09 2.93 -20.49
N GLU A 189 -6.36 2.57 -20.28
CA GLU A 189 -7.52 3.44 -20.53
C GLU A 189 -7.70 4.55 -19.47
N ALA A 190 -7.22 4.33 -18.25
CA ALA A 190 -7.41 5.28 -17.16
C ALA A 190 -6.63 6.58 -17.34
N SER A 191 -7.24 7.68 -16.88
CA SER A 191 -6.60 9.00 -16.88
C SER A 191 -5.45 9.05 -15.86
N SER A 192 -4.33 9.66 -16.25
CA SER A 192 -3.21 9.99 -15.35
C SER A 192 -3.39 11.33 -14.63
N SER A 193 -4.53 12.01 -14.84
CA SER A 193 -4.84 13.28 -14.19
C SER A 193 -4.95 13.12 -12.67
N PRO A 194 -4.40 14.06 -11.87
CA PRO A 194 -4.55 14.04 -10.43
C PRO A 194 -6.02 14.03 -10.02
N ILE A 195 -6.36 13.18 -9.04
CA ILE A 195 -7.68 13.17 -8.40
C ILE A 195 -7.81 14.37 -7.47
N ASP A 196 -9.04 14.89 -7.33
CA ASP A 196 -9.37 15.88 -6.32
C ASP A 196 -9.02 15.39 -4.90
N PRO A 197 -8.00 15.98 -4.25
CA PRO A 197 -7.54 15.57 -2.93
C PRO A 197 -8.57 15.82 -1.82
N GLN A 198 -9.48 16.79 -2.01
CA GLN A 198 -10.48 17.11 -1.00
C GLN A 198 -11.61 16.08 -0.98
N LYS A 199 -11.98 15.57 -2.16
CA LYS A 199 -13.05 14.56 -2.32
C LYS A 199 -12.77 13.29 -1.52
N TYR A 200 -11.51 12.85 -1.46
CA TYR A 200 -11.12 11.61 -0.80
C TYR A 200 -10.28 11.83 0.46
N LYS A 201 -10.35 13.03 1.06
CA LYS A 201 -9.53 13.35 2.22
C LYS A 201 -9.83 12.41 3.39
N VAL A 202 -8.80 11.69 3.80
CA VAL A 202 -8.83 10.88 5.02
C VAL A 202 -8.38 11.76 6.18
N HIS A 203 -9.33 12.22 7.00
CA HIS A 203 -8.98 12.92 8.24
C HIS A 203 -8.23 11.99 9.19
N PHE A 204 -7.21 12.53 9.84
CA PHE A 204 -6.46 11.79 10.85
C PHE A 204 -7.34 11.62 12.10
N GLN A 205 -8.09 10.51 12.19
CA GLN A 205 -8.88 10.15 13.37
C GLN A 205 -8.16 9.02 14.12
N GLY A 206 -7.10 9.37 14.88
CA GLY A 206 -6.40 8.38 15.70
C GLY A 206 -5.27 8.95 16.57
N ASN A 207 -5.14 8.42 17.79
CA ASN A 207 -3.95 8.61 18.62
C ASN A 207 -2.74 7.90 17.97
N PHE A 208 -1.57 8.54 17.99
CA PHE A 208 -0.33 8.17 17.28
C PHE A 208 0.28 6.78 17.53
N SER A 209 -0.41 5.90 18.24
CA SER A 209 0.07 4.58 18.67
C SER A 209 0.03 3.50 17.58
N CYS A 210 -0.64 3.70 16.44
CA CYS A 210 -0.94 2.61 15.49
C CYS A 210 -0.35 2.76 14.08
N PHE A 211 0.77 3.46 13.91
CA PHE A 211 1.51 3.44 12.61
C PHE A 211 2.60 2.35 12.54
N PHE A 212 2.78 1.56 13.60
CA PHE A 212 3.61 0.37 13.60
C PHE A 212 2.87 -0.73 14.36
N CYS A 213 2.60 -1.85 13.68
CA CYS A 213 1.92 -3.04 14.19
C CYS A 213 0.43 -2.88 14.54
N SER A 214 -0.44 -3.48 13.71
CA SER A 214 -1.61 -4.19 14.22
C SER A 214 -1.79 -5.50 13.45
N PHE A 215 -0.80 -6.40 13.58
CA PHE A 215 -1.11 -7.82 13.82
C PHE A 215 -1.34 -7.96 15.34
N SER A 216 -2.45 -7.44 15.82
CA SER A 216 -2.90 -7.63 17.20
C SER A 216 -4.42 -7.66 17.21
N GLY A 217 -4.92 -8.74 16.64
CA GLY A 217 -6.32 -9.11 16.61
C GLY A 217 -6.51 -10.62 16.49
N LEU A 218 -5.52 -11.41 16.94
CA LEU A 218 -5.76 -12.84 17.18
C LEU A 218 -6.64 -12.93 18.44
N ARG A 219 -7.95 -13.05 18.24
CA ARG A 219 -8.81 -13.76 19.18
C ARG A 219 -9.06 -15.14 18.61
N ILE A 220 -8.24 -16.10 19.05
CA ILE A 220 -8.65 -17.49 19.30
C ILE A 220 -8.17 -17.79 20.71
#